data_AF-A0A532D1Y8-F1
#
_entry.id   AF-A0A532D1Y8-F1
#
_cell.length_a   1.000
_cell.length_b   1.000
_cell.length_c   1.000
_cell.angle_alpha   90.00
_cell.angle_beta   90.00
_cell.angle_gamma   90.00
#
_symmetry.space_group_name_H-M   'P 1'
#
loop_
_entity.id
_entity.type
_entity.pdbx_description
1 polymer ?
#
loop_
_entity_poly.entity_id
_entity_poly.type
_entity_poly.pdbx_seq_one_letter_code
_entity_poly.pdbx_strand_id
1 'polypeptide(L)' 'DKNSQQQKPAGNNLSDTLEPCGGVLKPPPTGDQGMAAPPPNEGKTPVIEPGEVPPQPPKQ' A
#
# COMPACT_ATOMS: atom_id res chain seq x y z
N ASP A 1 -58.71 10.60 14.90
CA ASP A 1 -57.84 9.83 13.99
C ASP A 1 -56.43 9.69 14.54
N LYS A 2 -55.87 8.51 14.28
CA LYS A 2 -54.54 8.00 14.67
C LYS A 2 -53.42 8.98 14.30
N ASN A 3 -52.39 9.11 15.14
CA ASN A 3 -51.11 8.41 14.93
C ASN A 3 -50.00 9.02 15.80
N SER A 4 -49.93 8.59 17.06
CA SER A 4 -48.74 8.74 17.89
C SER A 4 -47.67 7.79 17.35
N GLN A 5 -46.83 8.26 16.43
CA GLN A 5 -45.57 7.58 16.15
C GLN A 5 -44.47 8.27 16.94
N GLN A 6 -44.35 7.87 18.21
CA GLN A 6 -43.04 7.80 18.84
C GLN A 6 -42.07 7.24 17.80
N GLN A 7 -41.11 8.05 17.38
CA GLN A 7 -39.95 7.59 16.64
C GLN A 7 -39.22 6.61 17.54
N LYS A 8 -39.61 5.34 17.46
CA LYS A 8 -38.85 4.21 17.98
C LYS A 8 -37.49 4.34 17.30
N PRO A 9 -36.37 4.52 18.02
CA PRO A 9 -35.07 4.34 17.40
C PRO A 9 -35.13 2.96 16.79
N ALA A 10 -35.02 2.86 15.46
CA ALA A 10 -34.90 1.56 14.82
C ALA A 10 -33.72 0.89 15.50
N GLY A 11 -34.02 -0.13 16.29
CA GLY A 11 -33.06 -0.88 17.11
C GLY A 11 -32.19 -1.75 16.24
N ASN A 12 -31.48 -1.12 15.31
CA ASN A 12 -30.33 -1.69 14.65
C ASN A 12 -29.17 -1.05 15.39
N ASN A 13 -28.54 -1.77 16.33
CA ASN A 13 -27.35 -1.23 16.96
C ASN A 13 -26.38 -0.87 15.84
N LEU A 14 -25.96 0.40 15.78
CA LEU A 14 -24.97 0.86 14.81
C LEU A 14 -23.70 -0.02 14.89
N SER A 15 -23.42 -0.56 16.08
CA SER A 15 -22.41 -1.59 16.33
C SER A 15 -22.57 -2.82 15.42
N ASP A 16 -23.78 -3.34 15.24
CA ASP A 16 -24.05 -4.52 14.40
C ASP A 16 -23.90 -4.20 12.90
N THR A 17 -24.11 -2.95 12.50
CA THR A 17 -23.97 -2.49 11.10
C THR A 17 -22.51 -2.20 10.74
N LEU A 18 -21.70 -1.79 11.71
CA LEU A 18 -20.28 -1.44 11.54
C LEU A 18 -19.33 -2.60 11.87
N GLU A 19 -19.84 -3.64 12.54
CA GLU A 19 -19.19 -4.93 12.83
C GLU A 19 -18.52 -5.57 11.59
N PRO A 20 -19.20 -5.70 10.43
CA PRO A 20 -18.62 -6.30 9.23
C PRO A 20 -17.42 -5.52 8.66
N CYS A 21 -17.30 -4.25 9.02
CA CYS A 21 -16.20 -3.39 8.60
C CYS A 21 -15.03 -3.37 9.59
N GLY A 22 -15.14 -4.04 10.76
CA GLY A 22 -14.08 -4.08 11.78
C GLY A 22 -13.58 -2.69 12.22
N GLY A 23 -14.42 -1.66 12.12
CA GLY A 23 -14.06 -0.26 12.37
C GLY A 23 -13.15 0.39 11.33
N VAL A 24 -12.76 -0.29 10.25
CA VAL A 24 -11.88 0.25 9.21
C VAL A 24 -12.52 0.04 7.84
N LEU A 25 -13.03 1.13 7.27
CA LEU A 25 -13.40 1.14 5.85
C LEU A 25 -12.16 0.76 5.04
N LYS A 26 -12.20 -0.37 4.35
CA LYS A 26 -11.12 -0.78 3.45
C LYS A 26 -10.98 0.33 2.39
N PRO A 27 -9.86 1.06 2.35
CA PRO A 27 -9.69 2.13 1.39
C PRO A 27 -9.73 1.54 -0.03
N PRO A 28 -10.16 2.32 -1.04
CA PRO A 28 -9.98 1.91 -2.43
C PRO A 28 -8.49 1.64 -2.67
N PRO A 29 -8.13 0.72 -3.59
CA PRO A 29 -6.73 0.50 -3.94
C PRO A 29 -6.12 1.84 -4.39
N THR A 30 -5.25 2.41 -3.56
CA THR A 30 -4.54 3.65 -3.86
C THR A 30 -3.28 3.33 -4.64
N GLY A 31 -3.05 4.08 -5.73
CA GLY A 31 -1.90 3.92 -6.62
C GLY A 31 -2.30 3.31 -7.97
N ASP A 32 -1.47 3.55 -8.99
CA ASP A 32 -1.61 2.88 -10.27
C ASP A 32 -1.28 1.40 -10.06
N GLN A 33 -2.17 0.50 -10.50
CA GLN A 33 -1.95 -0.97 -10.45
C GLN A 33 -0.73 -1.43 -11.27
N GLY A 34 -0.02 -0.49 -11.91
CA GLY A 34 1.22 -0.68 -12.64
C GLY A 34 2.28 0.37 -12.31
N MET A 35 2.36 0.86 -11.06
CA MET A 35 3.55 1.61 -10.60
C MET A 35 4.79 0.88 -11.13
N ALA A 36 5.57 1.60 -11.94
CA ALA A 36 6.44 1.07 -12.97
C ALA A 36 7.15 -0.24 -12.59
N ALA A 37 7.16 -1.20 -13.52
CA ALA A 37 7.92 -2.43 -13.35
C ALA A 37 9.34 -2.06 -12.87
N PRO A 38 9.87 -2.73 -11.83
CA PRO A 38 11.22 -2.48 -11.39
C PRO A 38 12.15 -2.64 -12.59
N PRO A 39 13.17 -1.78 -12.73
CA PRO A 39 14.11 -1.89 -13.83
C PRO A 39 14.66 -3.33 -13.87
N PRO A 40 14.92 -3.87 -15.07
CA PRO A 40 15.60 -5.15 -15.20
C PRO A 40 16.87 -5.14 -14.34
N ASN A 41 17.24 -6.29 -13.79
CA ASN A 41 18.54 -6.46 -13.13
C ASN A 41 19.66 -6.44 -14.19
N GLU A 42 19.90 -5.27 -14.76
CA GLU A 42 20.93 -4.95 -15.75
C GLU A 42 22.09 -4.25 -15.06
N GLY A 43 23.32 -4.57 -15.48
CA GLY A 43 24.54 -4.08 -14.86
C GLY A 43 25.10 -5.07 -13.85
N LYS A 44 25.94 -6.01 -14.33
CA LYS A 44 26.84 -6.72 -13.42
C LYS A 44 27.96 -5.77 -13.06
N THR A 45 27.83 -5.02 -11.97
CA THR A 45 29.01 -4.39 -11.38
C THR A 45 29.94 -5.53 -10.95
N PRO A 46 31.18 -5.59 -11.47
CA PRO A 46 32.11 -6.63 -11.05
C PRO A 46 32.37 -6.49 -9.54
N VAL A 47 32.46 -7.62 -8.85
CA VAL A 47 32.97 -7.65 -7.48
C VAL A 47 34.46 -7.31 -7.56
N ILE A 48 34.88 -6.27 -6.84
CA ILE A 48 36.29 -5.89 -6.71
C ILE A 48 36.79 -6.53 -5.42
N GLU A 49 37.80 -7.39 -5.51
CA GLU A 49 38.36 -8.09 -4.35
C GLU A 49 39.06 -7.10 -3.39
N PRO A 50 39.14 -7.39 -2.07
CA PRO A 50 39.90 -6.56 -1.15
C PRO A 50 41.36 -6.37 -1.61
N GLY A 51 41.74 -5.12 -1.91
CA GLY A 51 43.07 -4.75 -2.40
C GLY A 51 43.21 -4.69 -3.92
N GLU A 52 42.16 -5.01 -4.68
CA GLU A 52 42.14 -4.87 -6.13
C GLU A 52 41.92 -3.40 -6.54
N VAL A 53 42.72 -2.93 -7.50
CA VAL A 53 42.60 -1.60 -8.11
C VAL A 53 42.32 -1.79 -9.59
N PRO A 54 41.19 -1.30 -10.12
CA PRO A 54 40.89 -1.37 -11.55
C PRO A 54 41.99 -0.71 -12.39
N PRO A 55 42.21 -1.16 -13.65
CA PRO A 55 43.21 -0.59 -14.55
C PRO A 55 43.14 0.93 -14.59
N GLN A 56 44.23 1.58 -14.20
CA GLN A 56 44.35 3.04 -14.23
C GLN A 56 44.83 3.48 -15.62
N PRO A 57 44.42 4.66 -16.10
CA PRO A 57 45.00 5.24 -17.30
C PRO A 57 46.52 5.42 -17.15
N PRO A 58 47.30 5.35 -18.25
CA PRO A 58 48.73 5.59 -18.20
C PRO A 58 49.03 6.99 -17.68
N LYS A 59 50.18 7.14 -17.00
CA LYS A 59 50.68 8.47 -16.62
C LYS A 59 50.95 9.27 -17.90
N GLN A 60 50.49 10.53 -17.92
CA GLN A 60 50.75 11.48 -19.00
C GLN A 60 52.22 11.90 -19.04
#